data_AF-A0A967Z2Q2-F1
#
_entry.id   AF-A0A967Z2Q2-F1
#
_cell.length_a   1.000
_cell.length_b   1.000
_cell.length_c   1.000
_cell.angle_alpha   90.00
_cell.angle_beta   90.00
_cell.angle_gamma   90.00
#
_symmetry.space_group_name_H-M   'P 1'
#
loop_
_entity.id
_entity.type
_entity.pdbx_description
1 polymer ?
#
loop_
_entity_poly.entity_id
_entity_poly.type
_entity_poly.pdbx_seq_one_letter_code
_entity_poly.pdbx_strand_id
1 'polypeptide(L)'
;IMVNAHAGVKTGEDGPTHADPQVLQLLQENFPKGVLITLTPWDPQEVWPLMVAGLKARPAILCPFVTRPPDKVINRKEYGLPPAHAAVKGIYAIRRADPTVKQQSGTVVLQGNGVAAIFVHEVLPMLDEKGLNLNVLYISSAELFDRLPAVEQEQIFPETWTYESMGITDFTLPTMYRWVRSNEGIRRTLHSFRDHHYLGSGQAHKVLQEAGIHAEGQITAILDYAKSMEKRSHAGYQPQRFSEFPANNHVQLNVENIKLTCVTCGATVDPMEYFGDAPLPTDEYCVECEYRDPKVCPYCKAYWINENSSVEFHCSKCAA
;
A
#
# COMPACT_ATOMS: atom_id res chain seq x y z
N ILE A 1 -26.69 8.65 -4.89
CA ILE A 1 -26.09 7.46 -4.23
C ILE A 1 -26.21 6.31 -5.23
N MET A 2 -25.10 5.66 -5.56
CA MET A 2 -25.05 4.51 -6.46
C MET A 2 -24.76 3.26 -5.62
N VAL A 3 -25.77 2.45 -5.34
CA VAL A 3 -25.61 1.26 -4.49
C VAL A 3 -25.07 0.12 -5.34
N ASN A 4 -23.82 -0.27 -5.10
CA ASN A 4 -23.15 -1.38 -5.78
C ASN A 4 -23.37 -2.66 -4.96
N ALA A 5 -24.54 -3.28 -5.12
CA ALA A 5 -24.84 -4.56 -4.50
C ALA A 5 -24.13 -5.71 -5.21
N HIS A 6 -24.11 -6.89 -4.57
CA HIS A 6 -23.43 -8.09 -5.09
C HIS A 6 -21.94 -7.83 -5.37
N ALA A 7 -21.31 -7.02 -4.50
CA ALA A 7 -19.92 -6.63 -4.66
C ALA A 7 -18.96 -7.79 -4.42
N GLY A 8 -18.01 -7.96 -5.35
CA GLY A 8 -16.90 -8.90 -5.23
C GLY A 8 -17.28 -10.35 -5.54
N VAL A 9 -16.31 -11.22 -5.37
CA VAL A 9 -16.39 -12.63 -5.82
C VAL A 9 -17.33 -13.49 -4.97
N LYS A 10 -17.75 -12.98 -3.81
CA LYS A 10 -18.69 -13.64 -2.89
C LYS A 10 -20.08 -13.83 -3.48
N THR A 11 -20.40 -13.11 -4.55
CA THR A 11 -21.62 -13.31 -5.35
C THR A 11 -21.71 -14.73 -5.92
N GLY A 12 -20.58 -15.40 -6.13
CA GLY A 12 -20.51 -16.86 -6.22
C GLY A 12 -21.24 -17.45 -7.43
N GLU A 13 -22.42 -18.00 -7.19
CA GLU A 13 -23.14 -18.86 -8.13
C GLU A 13 -23.58 -18.15 -9.42
N ASP A 14 -23.71 -16.82 -9.39
CA ASP A 14 -24.05 -16.02 -10.59
C ASP A 14 -22.87 -15.93 -11.58
N GLY A 15 -21.66 -16.36 -11.17
CA GLY A 15 -20.50 -16.54 -12.03
C GLY A 15 -19.77 -15.26 -12.42
N PRO A 16 -18.73 -15.36 -13.25
CA PRO A 16 -17.80 -14.25 -13.55
C PRO A 16 -18.44 -13.06 -14.29
N THR A 17 -19.64 -13.24 -14.84
CA THR A 17 -20.38 -12.14 -15.48
C THR A 17 -21.07 -11.22 -14.48
N HIS A 18 -21.21 -11.65 -13.22
CA HIS A 18 -21.87 -10.91 -12.14
C HIS A 18 -20.98 -10.74 -10.90
N ALA A 19 -20.19 -11.76 -10.56
CA ALA A 19 -19.26 -11.76 -9.42
C ALA A 19 -17.92 -11.09 -9.76
N ASP A 20 -17.99 -9.85 -10.28
CA ASP A 20 -16.83 -9.13 -10.81
C ASP A 20 -16.03 -8.41 -9.70
N PRO A 21 -14.74 -8.73 -9.51
CA PRO A 21 -13.89 -8.01 -8.58
C PRO A 21 -13.37 -6.65 -9.10
N GLN A 22 -13.54 -6.32 -10.38
CA GLN A 22 -12.96 -5.11 -10.99
C GLN A 22 -13.68 -3.82 -10.62
N VAL A 23 -14.97 -3.88 -10.31
CA VAL A 23 -15.85 -2.70 -10.22
C VAL A 23 -15.35 -1.58 -9.30
N LEU A 24 -14.69 -1.92 -8.18
CA LEU A 24 -14.15 -0.92 -7.26
C LEU A 24 -13.01 -0.11 -7.90
N GLN A 25 -12.13 -0.78 -8.64
CA GLN A 25 -10.97 -0.15 -9.30
C GLN A 25 -11.40 0.89 -10.35
N LEU A 26 -12.59 0.73 -10.94
CA LEU A 26 -13.12 1.65 -11.95
C LEU A 26 -13.63 2.96 -11.33
N LEU A 27 -13.89 2.98 -10.02
CA LEU A 27 -14.37 4.14 -9.29
C LEU A 27 -13.27 4.81 -8.48
N GLN A 28 -12.42 4.03 -7.81
CA GLN A 28 -11.32 4.56 -7.01
C GLN A 28 -10.28 5.24 -7.90
N GLU A 29 -9.82 6.43 -7.48
CA GLU A 29 -8.80 7.23 -8.19
C GLU A 29 -9.14 7.65 -9.63
N ASN A 30 -10.37 7.42 -10.10
CA ASN A 30 -10.78 7.70 -11.48
C ASN A 30 -11.52 9.04 -11.66
N PHE A 31 -11.75 9.78 -10.58
CA PHE A 31 -12.47 11.06 -10.55
C PHE A 31 -11.66 12.12 -9.82
N PRO A 32 -11.90 13.43 -10.06
CA PRO A 32 -11.27 14.49 -9.28
C PRO A 32 -11.50 14.30 -7.78
N LYS A 33 -10.46 14.57 -6.98
CA LYS A 33 -10.48 14.33 -5.53
C LYS A 33 -11.72 14.94 -4.87
N GLY A 34 -12.43 14.11 -4.11
CA GLY A 34 -13.61 14.50 -3.34
C GLY A 34 -14.94 14.50 -4.11
N VAL A 35 -14.95 14.28 -5.43
CA VAL A 35 -16.19 14.21 -6.24
C VAL A 35 -16.95 12.91 -5.98
N LEU A 36 -16.23 11.79 -5.92
CA LEU A 36 -16.79 10.46 -5.64
C LEU A 36 -16.23 9.94 -4.32
N ILE A 37 -17.05 9.21 -3.56
CA ILE A 37 -16.63 8.46 -2.37
C ILE A 37 -17.09 7.02 -2.52
N THR A 38 -16.16 6.08 -2.41
CA THR A 38 -16.45 4.64 -2.33
C THR A 38 -16.51 4.21 -0.87
N LEU A 39 -17.43 3.30 -0.52
CA LEU A 39 -17.50 2.70 0.81
C LEU A 39 -17.46 1.18 0.66
N THR A 40 -16.56 0.51 1.38
CA THR A 40 -16.43 -0.95 1.41
C THR A 40 -16.59 -1.44 2.84
N PRO A 41 -17.81 -1.46 3.42
CA PRO A 41 -18.04 -2.12 4.71
C PRO A 41 -17.81 -3.63 4.61
N TRP A 42 -17.11 -4.22 5.58
CA TRP A 42 -17.10 -5.69 5.70
C TRP A 42 -18.09 -6.19 6.74
N ASP A 43 -18.31 -5.46 7.83
CA ASP A 43 -19.29 -5.79 8.86
C ASP A 43 -20.58 -4.99 8.59
N PRO A 44 -21.78 -5.63 8.61
CA PRO A 44 -23.05 -4.91 8.48
C PRO A 44 -23.19 -3.70 9.42
N GLN A 45 -22.54 -3.71 10.58
CA GLN A 45 -22.56 -2.59 11.54
C GLN A 45 -21.83 -1.33 11.04
N GLU A 46 -20.97 -1.44 10.02
CA GLU A 46 -20.22 -0.31 9.44
C GLU A 46 -21.02 0.48 8.42
N VAL A 47 -22.08 -0.13 7.85
CA VAL A 47 -22.88 0.47 6.77
C VAL A 47 -23.40 1.86 7.17
N TRP A 48 -24.08 1.97 8.32
CA TRP A 48 -24.68 3.24 8.74
C TRP A 48 -23.65 4.32 9.11
N PRO A 49 -22.61 4.04 9.93
CA PRO A 49 -21.54 5.00 10.19
C PRO A 49 -20.90 5.53 8.90
N LEU A 50 -20.57 4.64 7.96
CA LEU A 50 -19.95 5.00 6.68
C LEU A 50 -20.89 5.82 5.80
N MET A 51 -22.16 5.44 5.71
CA MET A 51 -23.16 6.20 4.96
C MET A 51 -23.33 7.62 5.53
N VAL A 52 -23.41 7.76 6.85
CA VAL A 52 -23.49 9.08 7.50
C VAL A 52 -22.24 9.92 7.22
N ALA A 53 -21.05 9.34 7.36
CA ALA A 53 -19.78 10.02 7.09
C ALA A 53 -19.66 10.47 5.63
N GLY A 54 -19.96 9.56 4.70
CA GLY A 54 -19.96 9.83 3.25
C GLY A 54 -20.95 10.93 2.85
N LEU A 55 -22.17 10.91 3.38
CA LEU A 55 -23.16 11.96 3.11
C LEU A 55 -22.75 13.32 3.67
N LYS A 56 -22.17 13.36 4.89
CA LYS A 56 -21.66 14.61 5.49
C LYS A 56 -20.51 15.22 4.70
N ALA A 57 -19.73 14.41 3.99
CA ALA A 57 -18.67 14.87 3.11
C ALA A 57 -19.16 15.51 1.80
N ARG A 58 -20.48 15.45 1.53
CA ARG A 58 -21.17 16.06 0.37
C ARG A 58 -20.52 15.75 -1.00
N PRO A 59 -20.20 14.49 -1.33
CA PRO A 59 -19.71 14.14 -2.66
C PRO A 59 -20.82 14.32 -3.70
N ALA A 60 -20.44 14.44 -4.98
CA ALA A 60 -21.40 14.35 -6.07
C ALA A 60 -21.96 12.92 -6.19
N ILE A 61 -21.12 11.92 -5.95
CA ILE A 61 -21.50 10.49 -6.02
C ILE A 61 -20.99 9.77 -4.76
N LEU A 62 -21.89 9.06 -4.08
CA LEU A 62 -21.57 8.15 -2.98
C LEU A 62 -21.86 6.71 -3.42
N CYS A 63 -20.85 5.85 -3.34
CA CYS A 63 -20.82 4.50 -3.93
C CYS A 63 -20.53 3.43 -2.87
N PRO A 64 -21.52 3.03 -2.04
CA PRO A 64 -21.33 1.88 -1.17
C PRO A 64 -21.31 0.57 -1.97
N PHE A 65 -20.35 -0.30 -1.65
CA PHE A 65 -20.22 -1.67 -2.10
C PHE A 65 -20.70 -2.60 -1.01
N VAL A 66 -21.79 -3.33 -1.27
CA VAL A 66 -22.42 -4.23 -0.30
C VAL A 66 -22.55 -5.62 -0.88
N THR A 67 -22.37 -6.62 -0.02
CA THR A 67 -22.27 -8.01 -0.43
C THR A 67 -23.59 -8.76 -0.40
N ARG A 68 -23.61 -9.84 -1.18
CA ARG A 68 -24.51 -10.99 -1.06
C ARG A 68 -23.61 -12.22 -0.90
N PRO A 69 -23.98 -13.23 -0.09
CA PRO A 69 -25.15 -13.34 0.80
C PRO A 69 -25.02 -12.48 2.08
N PRO A 70 -26.09 -12.38 2.91
CA PRO A 70 -26.04 -11.68 4.19
C PRO A 70 -24.97 -12.24 5.13
N ASP A 71 -24.24 -11.36 5.79
CA ASP A 71 -23.27 -11.71 6.82
C ASP A 71 -23.87 -11.75 8.22
N LYS A 72 -23.31 -12.61 9.08
CA LYS A 72 -23.63 -12.60 10.50
C LYS A 72 -23.06 -11.34 11.13
N VAL A 73 -23.87 -10.64 11.90
CA VAL A 73 -23.42 -9.51 12.72
C VAL A 73 -22.50 -10.05 13.81
N ILE A 74 -21.26 -9.56 13.84
CA ILE A 74 -20.23 -10.02 14.78
C ILE A 74 -20.29 -9.26 16.11
N ASN A 75 -20.04 -9.96 17.21
CA ASN A 75 -19.79 -9.33 18.50
C ASN A 75 -18.38 -8.74 18.54
N ARG A 76 -18.23 -7.50 18.06
CA ARG A 76 -16.91 -6.84 17.94
C ARG A 76 -16.12 -6.81 19.24
N LYS A 77 -16.80 -6.65 20.39
CA LYS A 77 -16.14 -6.60 21.70
C LYS A 77 -15.52 -7.95 22.09
N GLU A 78 -16.21 -9.04 21.80
CA GLU A 78 -15.74 -10.41 22.09
C GLU A 78 -14.52 -10.79 21.25
N TYR A 79 -14.46 -10.29 20.01
CA TYR A 79 -13.33 -10.48 19.10
C TYR A 79 -12.21 -9.43 19.27
N GLY A 80 -12.31 -8.55 20.28
CA GLY A 80 -11.31 -7.48 20.49
C GLY A 80 -11.22 -6.44 19.36
N LEU A 81 -12.27 -6.34 18.54
CA LEU A 81 -12.31 -5.43 17.39
C LEU A 81 -12.68 -4.00 17.82
N PRO A 82 -12.17 -2.97 17.13
CA PRO A 82 -12.61 -1.59 17.36
C PRO A 82 -14.10 -1.43 17.05
N PRO A 83 -14.79 -0.42 17.60
CA PRO A 83 -16.19 -0.20 17.31
C PRO A 83 -16.43 0.10 15.81
N ALA A 84 -17.60 -0.24 15.28
CA ALA A 84 -17.89 -0.10 13.85
C ALA A 84 -17.74 1.34 13.30
N HIS A 85 -17.94 2.35 14.14
CA HIS A 85 -17.73 3.75 13.73
C HIS A 85 -16.24 4.11 13.50
N ALA A 86 -15.28 3.26 13.88
CA ALA A 86 -13.88 3.43 13.48
C ALA A 86 -13.72 3.44 11.95
N ALA A 87 -14.60 2.73 11.23
CA ALA A 87 -14.61 2.68 9.78
C ALA A 87 -14.78 4.06 9.12
N VAL A 88 -15.33 5.07 9.79
CA VAL A 88 -15.54 6.41 9.21
C VAL A 88 -14.23 7.14 8.88
N LYS A 89 -13.10 6.66 9.40
CA LYS A 89 -11.76 7.17 9.09
C LYS A 89 -11.22 6.66 7.75
N GLY A 90 -11.95 5.78 7.05
CA GLY A 90 -11.55 5.26 5.74
C GLY A 90 -10.53 4.12 5.79
N ILE A 91 -9.67 4.11 6.81
CA ILE A 91 -8.85 2.96 7.19
C ILE A 91 -8.77 2.89 8.71
N TYR A 92 -8.75 1.69 9.27
CA TYR A 92 -8.61 1.51 10.71
C TYR A 92 -7.91 0.19 11.05
N ALA A 93 -7.27 0.11 12.21
CA ALA A 93 -6.61 -1.10 12.65
C ALA A 93 -7.63 -2.10 13.24
N ILE A 94 -7.75 -3.27 12.63
CA ILE A 94 -8.38 -4.45 13.24
C ILE A 94 -7.53 -4.93 14.42
N ARG A 95 -6.21 -4.95 14.24
CA ARG A 95 -5.22 -5.28 15.26
C ARG A 95 -3.98 -4.40 15.08
N ARG A 96 -3.45 -3.88 16.18
CA ARG A 96 -2.12 -3.25 16.20
C ARG A 96 -1.12 -4.26 16.74
N ALA A 97 0.08 -4.26 16.18
CA ALA A 97 1.20 -4.98 16.77
C ALA A 97 1.55 -4.37 18.14
N ASP A 98 1.97 -5.21 19.08
CA ASP A 98 2.51 -4.78 20.36
C ASP A 98 3.86 -4.08 20.13
N PRO A 99 3.99 -2.79 20.48
CA PRO A 99 5.24 -2.05 20.28
C PRO A 99 6.35 -2.49 21.24
N THR A 100 6.02 -3.22 22.31
CA THR A 100 7.01 -3.73 23.28
C THR A 100 7.74 -4.98 22.78
N VAL A 101 7.14 -5.68 21.82
CA VAL A 101 7.74 -6.87 21.21
C VAL A 101 8.73 -6.44 20.13
N LYS A 102 10.00 -6.86 20.31
CA LYS A 102 11.11 -6.44 19.45
C LYS A 102 10.95 -6.91 18.00
N GLN A 103 10.43 -8.11 17.78
CA GLN A 103 10.22 -8.64 16.44
C GLN A 103 8.84 -8.19 15.92
N GLN A 104 8.86 -7.31 14.93
CA GLN A 104 7.67 -6.89 14.21
C GLN A 104 7.57 -7.73 12.94
N SER A 105 6.38 -8.26 12.66
CA SER A 105 6.11 -9.10 11.48
C SER A 105 5.56 -8.29 10.28
N GLY A 106 5.55 -6.96 10.38
CA GLY A 106 5.09 -6.04 9.35
C GLY A 106 3.60 -5.71 9.44
N THR A 107 3.03 -5.27 8.32
CA THR A 107 1.64 -4.81 8.21
C THR A 107 0.88 -5.60 7.15
N VAL A 108 -0.37 -5.97 7.44
CA VAL A 108 -1.31 -6.54 6.48
C VAL A 108 -2.47 -5.57 6.30
N VAL A 109 -2.77 -5.24 5.05
CA VAL A 109 -3.88 -4.34 4.69
C VAL A 109 -4.96 -5.13 3.97
N LEU A 110 -6.17 -5.08 4.50
CA LEU A 110 -7.34 -5.80 4.01
C LEU A 110 -8.30 -4.84 3.31
N GLN A 111 -8.95 -5.28 2.23
CA GLN A 111 -10.07 -4.56 1.62
C GLN A 111 -11.10 -5.53 1.07
N GLY A 112 -12.37 -5.19 1.30
CA GLY A 112 -13.51 -5.98 0.84
C GLY A 112 -13.94 -7.07 1.82
N ASN A 113 -15.21 -7.46 1.69
CA ASN A 113 -15.94 -8.16 2.73
C ASN A 113 -15.56 -9.64 2.86
N GLY A 114 -15.38 -10.35 1.75
CA GLY A 114 -15.07 -11.77 1.74
C GLY A 114 -13.75 -12.06 2.43
N VAL A 115 -12.70 -11.30 2.10
CA VAL A 115 -11.38 -11.48 2.73
C VAL A 115 -11.37 -11.07 4.19
N ALA A 116 -12.02 -9.96 4.55
CA ALA A 116 -12.03 -9.48 5.93
C ALA A 116 -12.87 -10.36 6.86
N ALA A 117 -14.02 -10.85 6.39
CA ALA A 117 -14.84 -11.78 7.16
C ALA A 117 -14.07 -13.08 7.44
N ILE A 118 -13.45 -13.69 6.42
CA ILE A 118 -12.59 -14.87 6.58
C ILE A 118 -11.43 -14.56 7.52
N PHE A 119 -10.78 -13.41 7.35
CA PHE A 119 -9.64 -13.03 8.15
C PHE A 119 -10.00 -12.97 9.63
N VAL A 120 -11.07 -12.27 10.00
CA VAL A 120 -11.49 -12.09 11.38
C VAL A 120 -11.96 -13.41 12.01
N HIS A 121 -12.70 -14.23 11.28
CA HIS A 121 -13.28 -15.46 11.83
C HIS A 121 -12.31 -16.64 11.90
N GLU A 122 -11.37 -16.73 10.95
CA GLU A 122 -10.55 -17.93 10.77
C GLU A 122 -9.05 -17.63 10.90
N VAL A 123 -8.56 -16.56 10.26
CA VAL A 123 -7.12 -16.29 10.18
C VAL A 123 -6.59 -15.63 11.45
N LEU A 124 -7.33 -14.68 12.03
CA LEU A 124 -6.94 -13.93 13.21
C LEU A 124 -6.65 -14.85 14.42
N PRO A 125 -7.50 -15.83 14.76
CA PRO A 125 -7.16 -16.84 15.78
C PRO A 125 -5.89 -17.63 15.47
N MET A 126 -5.68 -18.03 14.21
CA MET A 126 -4.47 -18.76 13.80
C MET A 126 -3.20 -17.91 13.93
N LEU A 127 -3.30 -16.59 13.73
CA LEU A 127 -2.18 -15.67 13.93
C LEU A 127 -1.83 -15.54 15.42
N ASP A 128 -2.84 -15.52 16.29
CA ASP A 128 -2.65 -15.47 17.75
C ASP A 128 -1.99 -16.75 18.27
N GLU A 129 -2.43 -17.92 17.81
CA GLU A 129 -1.81 -19.22 18.14
C GLU A 129 -0.34 -19.29 17.73
N LYS A 130 0.02 -18.64 16.62
CA LYS A 130 1.40 -18.59 16.11
C LYS A 130 2.24 -17.45 16.72
N GLY A 131 1.65 -16.61 17.57
CA GLY A 131 2.32 -15.50 18.23
C GLY A 131 2.85 -14.44 17.27
N LEU A 132 2.21 -14.26 16.10
CA LEU A 132 2.67 -13.30 15.10
C LEU A 132 2.29 -11.87 15.49
N ASN A 133 3.29 -11.03 15.66
CA ASN A 133 3.11 -9.64 16.02
C ASN A 133 3.05 -8.74 14.77
N LEU A 134 1.87 -8.62 14.17
CA LEU A 134 1.65 -7.78 12.98
C LEU A 134 0.52 -6.77 13.17
N ASN A 135 0.64 -5.65 12.46
CA ASN A 135 -0.46 -4.73 12.25
C ASN A 135 -1.42 -5.33 11.21
N VAL A 136 -2.72 -5.22 11.47
CA VAL A 136 -3.78 -5.60 10.53
C VAL A 136 -4.71 -4.41 10.41
N LEU A 137 -4.81 -3.83 9.21
CA LEU A 137 -5.69 -2.70 8.93
C LEU A 137 -6.74 -3.09 7.90
N TYR A 138 -7.90 -2.45 8.00
CA TYR A 138 -8.98 -2.60 7.04
C TYR A 138 -9.27 -1.26 6.35
N ILE A 139 -9.35 -1.28 5.02
CA ILE A 139 -9.73 -0.14 4.20
C ILE A 139 -11.24 -0.17 4.00
N SER A 140 -11.94 0.82 4.55
CA SER A 140 -13.37 1.05 4.38
C SER A 140 -13.67 2.14 3.33
N SER A 141 -12.75 3.06 3.07
CA SER A 141 -12.86 4.10 2.03
C SER A 141 -11.55 4.88 1.89
N ALA A 142 -10.91 4.83 0.72
CA ALA A 142 -9.74 5.66 0.44
C ALA A 142 -10.08 7.15 0.49
N GLU A 143 -11.27 7.52 0.00
CA GLU A 143 -11.65 8.93 -0.13
C GLU A 143 -12.09 9.56 1.20
N LEU A 144 -12.58 8.77 2.17
CA LEU A 144 -12.76 9.27 3.53
C LEU A 144 -11.42 9.43 4.25
N PHE A 145 -10.45 8.56 4.00
CA PHE A 145 -9.10 8.67 4.57
C PHE A 145 -8.38 9.92 4.06
N ASP A 146 -8.44 10.19 2.75
CA ASP A 146 -7.83 11.37 2.12
C ASP A 146 -8.35 12.71 2.66
N ARG A 147 -9.52 12.71 3.30
CA ARG A 147 -10.14 13.89 3.89
C ARG A 147 -9.68 14.15 5.32
N LEU A 148 -9.00 13.20 5.96
CA LEU A 148 -8.44 13.41 7.28
C LEU A 148 -7.27 14.40 7.22
N PRO A 149 -7.00 15.16 8.30
CA PRO A 149 -5.76 15.93 8.41
C PRO A 149 -4.54 15.02 8.22
N ALA A 150 -3.48 15.51 7.57
CA ALA A 150 -2.27 14.72 7.29
C ALA A 150 -1.66 14.07 8.55
N VAL A 151 -1.68 14.79 9.69
CA VAL A 151 -1.21 14.24 10.98
C VAL A 151 -2.03 13.04 11.42
N GLU A 152 -3.34 13.06 11.19
CA GLU A 152 -4.22 11.93 11.52
C GLU A 152 -4.02 10.77 10.55
N GLN A 153 -3.80 11.05 9.26
CA GLN A 153 -3.46 10.02 8.27
C GLN A 153 -2.18 9.29 8.68
N GLU A 154 -1.12 10.03 9.01
CA GLU A 154 0.17 9.48 9.45
C GLU A 154 0.06 8.69 10.75
N GLN A 155 -0.80 9.10 11.70
CA GLN A 155 -1.05 8.34 12.92
C GLN A 155 -1.76 7.00 12.66
N ILE A 156 -2.68 6.97 11.69
CA ILE A 156 -3.44 5.76 11.39
C ILE A 156 -2.57 4.80 10.58
N PHE A 157 -1.97 5.29 9.50
CA PHE A 157 -1.19 4.52 8.55
C PHE A 157 0.05 5.32 8.10
N PRO A 158 1.16 5.22 8.87
CA PRO A 158 2.41 5.88 8.54
C PRO A 158 2.91 5.55 7.14
N GLU A 159 3.53 6.50 6.43
CA GLU A 159 4.04 6.24 5.08
C GLU A 159 5.01 5.05 5.03
N THR A 160 5.82 4.87 6.08
CA THR A 160 6.76 3.73 6.18
C THR A 160 6.07 2.38 6.06
N TRP A 161 4.81 2.28 6.50
CA TRP A 161 4.04 1.04 6.42
C TRP A 161 3.65 0.68 5.00
N THR A 162 3.66 1.62 4.06
CA THR A 162 3.46 1.30 2.62
C THR A 162 4.58 0.41 2.07
N TYR A 163 5.80 0.53 2.62
CA TYR A 163 6.96 -0.27 2.23
C TYR A 163 7.11 -1.57 3.03
N GLU A 164 6.41 -1.64 4.16
CA GLU A 164 6.38 -2.75 5.12
C GLU A 164 4.97 -3.35 5.22
N SER A 165 4.27 -3.42 4.08
CA SER A 165 2.96 -4.06 4.00
C SER A 165 2.83 -5.06 2.86
N MET A 166 1.89 -5.99 3.04
CA MET A 166 1.24 -6.74 1.97
C MET A 166 -0.27 -6.48 2.00
N GLY A 167 -0.93 -6.63 0.86
CA GLY A 167 -2.38 -6.51 0.72
C GLY A 167 -3.10 -7.85 0.67
N ILE A 168 -4.38 -7.86 1.04
CA ILE A 168 -5.31 -8.96 0.77
C ILE A 168 -6.66 -8.34 0.37
N THR A 169 -7.14 -8.62 -0.83
CA THR A 169 -8.40 -8.08 -1.36
C THR A 169 -9.20 -9.15 -2.10
N ASP A 170 -10.52 -9.10 -2.00
CA ASP A 170 -11.42 -9.82 -2.92
C ASP A 170 -11.79 -8.97 -4.15
N PHE A 171 -11.24 -7.76 -4.28
CA PHE A 171 -11.21 -6.98 -5.52
C PHE A 171 -9.92 -7.29 -6.32
N THR A 172 -9.35 -6.28 -6.96
CA THR A 172 -8.17 -6.39 -7.82
C THR A 172 -6.95 -5.71 -7.21
N LEU A 173 -5.75 -6.11 -7.67
CA LEU A 173 -4.47 -5.56 -7.22
C LEU A 173 -4.37 -4.02 -7.29
N PRO A 174 -4.91 -3.31 -8.30
CA PRO A 174 -4.83 -1.85 -8.35
C PRO A 174 -5.41 -1.12 -7.13
N THR A 175 -6.41 -1.70 -6.47
CA THR A 175 -6.99 -1.15 -5.23
C THR A 175 -5.98 -1.09 -4.07
N MET A 176 -4.86 -1.82 -4.19
CA MET A 176 -3.82 -1.93 -3.17
C MET A 176 -2.59 -1.05 -3.41
N TYR A 177 -2.38 -0.50 -4.62
CA TYR A 177 -1.11 0.15 -4.98
C TYR A 177 -0.72 1.34 -4.08
N ARG A 178 -1.70 2.10 -3.60
CA ARG A 178 -1.42 3.23 -2.70
C ARG A 178 -1.09 2.78 -1.27
N TRP A 179 -1.54 1.60 -0.88
CA TRP A 179 -1.35 1.04 0.46
C TRP A 179 -0.09 0.17 0.54
N VAL A 180 0.32 -0.41 -0.59
CA VAL A 180 1.47 -1.31 -0.70
C VAL A 180 2.37 -0.82 -1.84
N ARG A 181 3.54 -0.26 -1.50
CA ARG A 181 4.46 0.38 -2.46
C ARG A 181 5.77 -0.38 -2.66
N SER A 182 6.00 -1.46 -1.92
CA SER A 182 7.18 -2.31 -2.15
C SER A 182 6.89 -3.39 -3.19
N ASN A 183 7.85 -3.66 -4.08
CA ASN A 183 7.75 -4.74 -5.06
C ASN A 183 7.50 -6.10 -4.39
N GLU A 184 8.13 -6.35 -3.24
CA GLU A 184 7.90 -7.57 -2.46
C GLU A 184 6.48 -7.62 -1.89
N GLY A 185 5.98 -6.53 -1.32
CA GLY A 185 4.61 -6.44 -0.84
C GLY A 185 3.58 -6.66 -1.94
N ILE A 186 3.80 -6.07 -3.12
CA ILE A 186 2.93 -6.25 -4.30
C ILE A 186 2.95 -7.70 -4.78
N ARG A 187 4.11 -8.35 -4.92
CA ARG A 187 4.20 -9.77 -5.32
C ARG A 187 3.50 -10.72 -4.35
N ARG A 188 3.46 -10.36 -3.06
CA ARG A 188 2.85 -11.15 -1.98
C ARG A 188 1.37 -10.83 -1.77
N THR A 189 0.87 -9.75 -2.37
CA THR A 189 -0.51 -9.31 -2.20
C THR A 189 -1.46 -10.32 -2.84
N LEU A 190 -2.48 -10.74 -2.08
CA LEU A 190 -3.51 -11.64 -2.58
C LEU A 190 -4.67 -10.84 -3.17
N HIS A 191 -5.14 -11.25 -4.34
CA HIS A 191 -6.26 -10.62 -5.04
C HIS A 191 -6.98 -11.62 -5.96
N SER A 192 -8.23 -11.32 -6.31
CA SER A 192 -9.11 -12.24 -7.04
C SER A 192 -8.64 -12.65 -8.44
N PHE A 193 -7.75 -11.88 -9.06
CA PHE A 193 -7.19 -12.16 -10.39
C PHE A 193 -5.70 -12.50 -10.38
N ARG A 194 -5.20 -13.04 -9.27
CA ARG A 194 -3.79 -13.38 -9.13
C ARG A 194 -3.31 -14.36 -10.21
N ASP A 195 -4.18 -15.27 -10.64
CA ASP A 195 -3.88 -16.28 -11.65
C ASP A 195 -4.25 -15.86 -13.08
N HIS A 196 -4.48 -14.56 -13.31
CA HIS A 196 -4.70 -13.97 -14.64
C HIS A 196 -5.94 -14.47 -15.41
N HIS A 197 -6.97 -14.92 -14.71
CA HIS A 197 -8.26 -15.29 -15.32
C HIS A 197 -9.45 -14.80 -14.47
N TYR A 198 -10.64 -14.81 -15.07
CA TYR A 198 -11.89 -14.66 -14.34
C TYR A 198 -12.20 -15.94 -13.55
N LEU A 199 -12.72 -15.80 -12.35
CA LEU A 199 -13.04 -16.93 -11.49
C LEU A 199 -14.27 -17.71 -11.96
N GLY A 200 -14.42 -18.93 -11.46
CA GLY A 200 -15.53 -19.81 -11.78
C GLY A 200 -16.89 -19.36 -11.21
N SER A 201 -17.92 -20.13 -11.59
CA SER A 201 -19.27 -20.02 -11.07
C SER A 201 -19.50 -21.10 -10.02
N GLY A 202 -19.78 -20.72 -8.78
CA GLY A 202 -19.97 -21.70 -7.71
C GLY A 202 -20.16 -21.07 -6.33
N GLN A 203 -20.25 -21.91 -5.30
CA GLN A 203 -20.42 -21.43 -3.94
C GLN A 203 -19.30 -20.45 -3.55
N ALA A 204 -19.66 -19.35 -2.89
CA ALA A 204 -18.74 -18.26 -2.54
C ALA A 204 -17.40 -18.74 -1.94
N HIS A 205 -17.44 -19.70 -1.02
CA HIS A 205 -16.22 -20.24 -0.38
C HIS A 205 -15.31 -20.99 -1.36
N LYS A 206 -15.87 -21.62 -2.41
CA LYS A 206 -15.10 -22.29 -3.47
C LYS A 206 -14.48 -21.30 -4.43
N VAL A 207 -15.17 -20.21 -4.74
CA VAL A 207 -14.64 -19.12 -5.56
C VAL A 207 -13.49 -18.40 -4.83
N LEU A 208 -13.62 -18.16 -3.52
CA LEU A 208 -12.53 -17.63 -2.68
C LEU A 208 -11.36 -18.62 -2.55
N GLN A 209 -11.65 -19.93 -2.57
CA GLN A 209 -10.64 -20.98 -2.59
C GLN A 209 -9.86 -20.97 -3.92
N GLU A 210 -10.57 -20.91 -5.05
CA GLU A 210 -10.01 -20.81 -6.40
C GLU A 210 -9.06 -19.61 -6.52
N ALA A 211 -9.48 -18.44 -6.01
CA ALA A 211 -8.65 -17.23 -5.99
C ALA A 211 -7.48 -17.26 -4.98
N GLY A 212 -7.34 -18.31 -4.17
CA GLY A 212 -6.29 -18.40 -3.17
C GLY A 212 -6.43 -17.43 -1.99
N ILE A 213 -7.60 -16.82 -1.81
CA ILE A 213 -7.91 -15.83 -0.76
C ILE A 213 -8.78 -16.39 0.39
N HIS A 214 -8.98 -17.70 0.42
CA HIS A 214 -9.54 -18.43 1.57
C HIS A 214 -8.56 -18.48 2.76
N ALA A 215 -9.02 -18.95 3.92
CA ALA A 215 -8.26 -18.90 5.18
C ALA A 215 -6.85 -19.48 5.08
N GLU A 216 -6.71 -20.69 4.51
CA GLU A 216 -5.40 -21.35 4.33
C GLU A 216 -4.46 -20.57 3.39
N GLY A 217 -5.00 -20.01 2.31
CA GLY A 217 -4.25 -19.15 1.40
C GLY A 217 -3.76 -17.87 2.08
N GLN A 218 -4.63 -17.20 2.84
CA GLN A 218 -4.29 -15.99 3.59
C GLN A 218 -3.21 -16.26 4.64
N ILE A 219 -3.38 -17.26 5.51
CA ILE A 219 -2.39 -17.56 6.56
C ILE A 219 -1.04 -17.97 5.97
N THR A 220 -1.03 -18.75 4.88
CA THR A 220 0.21 -19.16 4.21
C THR A 220 0.97 -17.95 3.67
N ALA A 221 0.28 -17.03 3.00
CA ALA A 221 0.90 -15.83 2.47
C ALA A 221 1.43 -14.91 3.59
N ILE A 222 0.67 -14.74 4.67
CA ILE A 222 1.07 -13.92 5.83
C ILE A 222 2.31 -14.51 6.51
N LEU A 223 2.38 -15.84 6.67
CA LEU A 223 3.54 -16.50 7.26
C LEU A 223 4.80 -16.33 6.41
N ASP A 224 4.67 -16.47 5.09
CA ASP A 224 5.78 -16.25 4.17
C ASP A 224 6.24 -14.77 4.18
N TYR A 225 5.28 -13.84 4.24
CA TYR A 225 5.56 -12.41 4.39
C TYR A 225 6.28 -12.09 5.71
N ALA A 226 5.80 -12.59 6.84
CA ALA A 226 6.41 -12.38 8.15
C ALA A 226 7.88 -12.83 8.17
N LYS A 227 8.19 -14.00 7.60
CA LYS A 227 9.58 -14.49 7.44
C LYS A 227 10.43 -13.57 6.58
N SER A 228 9.85 -12.97 5.54
CA SER A 228 10.57 -12.00 4.69
C SER A 228 10.89 -10.71 5.44
N MET A 229 9.98 -10.25 6.30
CA MET A 229 10.18 -9.07 7.15
C MET A 229 11.25 -9.30 8.22
N GLU A 230 11.27 -10.49 8.83
CA GLU A 230 12.34 -10.90 9.74
C GLU A 230 13.70 -10.84 9.06
N LYS A 231 13.85 -11.38 7.84
CA LYS A 231 15.12 -11.29 7.10
C LYS A 231 15.55 -9.84 6.84
N ARG A 232 14.59 -8.97 6.53
CA ARG A 232 14.83 -7.54 6.28
C ARG A 232 15.33 -6.81 7.53
N SER A 233 14.73 -7.10 8.70
CA SER A 233 15.16 -6.53 9.97
C SER A 233 16.57 -6.99 10.36
N HIS A 234 16.93 -8.24 10.07
CA HIS A 234 18.28 -8.77 10.30
C HIS A 234 19.34 -8.18 9.35
N ALA A 235 18.95 -7.85 8.12
CA ALA A 235 19.83 -7.21 7.13
C ALA A 235 20.09 -5.71 7.40
N GLY A 236 19.53 -5.14 8.48
CA GLY A 236 19.75 -3.74 8.85
C GLY A 236 19.04 -2.72 7.96
N TYR A 237 18.03 -3.13 7.19
CA TYR A 237 17.24 -2.21 6.38
C TYR A 237 16.41 -1.29 7.31
N GLN A 238 16.86 -0.05 7.45
CA GLN A 238 16.13 1.03 8.10
C GLN A 238 15.42 1.83 7.00
N PRO A 239 14.10 1.72 6.81
CA PRO A 239 13.40 2.71 6.00
C PRO A 239 13.56 4.05 6.71
N GLN A 240 14.16 5.03 6.02
CA GLN A 240 14.32 6.38 6.57
C GLN A 240 12.95 6.89 7.01
N ARG A 241 12.75 7.05 8.32
CA ARG A 241 11.49 7.55 8.87
C ARG A 241 11.38 9.02 8.49
N PHE A 242 10.24 9.46 7.96
CA PHE A 242 10.01 10.87 7.64
C PHE A 242 10.21 11.81 8.85
N SER A 243 10.10 11.29 10.08
CA SER A 243 10.38 12.02 11.33
C SER A 243 11.87 12.32 11.58
N GLU A 244 12.78 11.71 10.83
CA GLU A 244 14.24 11.91 10.96
C GLU A 244 14.79 12.89 9.91
N PHE A 245 13.95 13.41 9.03
CA PHE A 245 14.31 14.59 8.25
C PHE A 245 14.06 15.84 9.11
N PRO A 246 15.12 16.54 9.57
CA PRO A 246 14.91 17.87 10.11
C PRO A 246 14.23 18.70 9.01
N ALA A 247 13.19 19.46 9.39
CA ALA A 247 12.34 20.25 8.49
C ALA A 247 13.08 21.27 7.61
N ASN A 248 14.41 21.36 7.72
CA ASN A 248 15.30 22.27 7.01
C ASN A 248 16.51 21.54 6.37
N ASN A 249 16.37 20.30 5.89
CA ASN A 249 17.44 19.65 5.13
C ASN A 249 17.41 20.09 3.66
N HIS A 250 17.80 21.34 3.43
CA HIS A 250 18.63 21.61 2.27
C HIS A 250 19.84 20.70 2.40
N VAL A 251 20.01 19.70 1.52
CA VAL A 251 21.29 19.01 1.41
C VAL A 251 22.31 20.09 1.06
N GLN A 252 23.08 20.55 2.04
CA GLN A 252 24.24 21.39 1.79
C GLN A 252 25.27 20.50 1.11
N LEU A 253 25.13 20.34 -0.21
CA LEU A 253 26.14 19.70 -1.03
C LEU A 253 27.40 20.55 -0.90
N ASN A 254 28.41 20.01 -0.24
CA ASN A 254 29.74 20.59 -0.27
C ASN A 254 30.35 20.27 -1.64
N VAL A 255 29.96 21.05 -2.64
CA VAL A 255 30.28 20.85 -4.07
C VAL A 255 31.78 20.74 -4.32
N GLU A 256 32.62 21.36 -3.48
CA GLU A 256 34.09 21.31 -3.58
C GLU A 256 34.67 19.90 -3.37
N ASN A 257 33.92 18.99 -2.74
CA ASN A 257 34.39 17.64 -2.40
C ASN A 257 33.75 16.52 -3.23
N ILE A 258 32.82 16.83 -4.13
CA ILE A 258 32.12 15.81 -4.92
C ILE A 258 32.90 15.56 -6.21
N LYS A 259 33.49 14.36 -6.32
CA LYS A 259 34.18 13.90 -7.53
C LYS A 259 33.66 12.53 -7.94
N LEU A 260 33.76 12.23 -9.24
CA LEU A 260 33.41 10.93 -9.81
C LEU A 260 34.68 10.11 -10.02
N THR A 261 34.68 8.84 -9.64
CA THR A 261 35.83 7.94 -9.85
C THR A 261 35.46 6.87 -10.87
N CYS A 262 36.16 6.87 -12.00
CA CYS A 262 35.91 5.90 -13.08
C CYS A 262 36.21 4.47 -12.60
N VAL A 263 35.26 3.56 -12.75
CA VAL A 263 35.42 2.15 -12.34
C VAL A 263 36.50 1.45 -13.18
N THR A 264 36.66 1.82 -14.46
CA THR A 264 37.59 1.17 -15.38
C THR A 264 39.05 1.60 -15.19
N CYS A 265 39.30 2.90 -15.02
CA CYS A 265 40.66 3.44 -14.99
C CYS A 265 41.05 4.16 -13.70
N GLY A 266 40.12 4.25 -12.73
CA GLY A 266 40.35 4.94 -11.45
C GLY A 266 40.48 6.46 -11.57
N ALA A 267 40.32 7.04 -12.76
CA ALA A 267 40.45 8.48 -12.96
C ALA A 267 39.36 9.24 -12.19
N THR A 268 39.78 10.27 -11.47
CA THR A 268 38.89 11.20 -10.79
C THR A 268 38.49 12.32 -11.76
N VAL A 269 37.19 12.51 -11.95
CA VAL A 269 36.61 13.48 -12.91
C VAL A 269 35.78 14.51 -12.16
N ASP A 270 35.93 15.78 -12.54
CA ASP A 270 35.06 16.85 -12.06
C ASP A 270 33.66 16.69 -12.68
N PRO A 271 32.58 16.65 -11.88
CA PRO A 271 31.22 16.59 -12.39
C PRO A 271 30.89 17.65 -13.44
N MET A 272 31.45 18.87 -13.33
CA MET A 272 31.25 19.94 -14.30
C MET A 272 31.91 19.63 -15.65
N GLU A 273 33.08 18.99 -15.65
CA GLU A 273 33.76 18.59 -16.89
C GLU A 273 33.02 17.47 -17.64
N TYR A 274 32.29 16.62 -16.91
CA TYR A 274 31.59 15.48 -17.48
C TYR A 274 30.14 15.78 -17.89
N PHE A 275 29.41 16.57 -17.08
CA PHE A 275 28.01 16.88 -17.33
C PHE A 275 27.76 18.31 -17.86
N GLY A 276 28.77 19.17 -17.89
CA GLY A 276 28.62 20.60 -18.19
C GLY A 276 28.15 20.93 -19.62
N ASP A 277 28.48 20.09 -20.60
CA ASP A 277 28.19 20.35 -22.02
C ASP A 277 26.86 19.74 -22.51
N ALA A 278 26.13 19.03 -21.63
CA ALA A 278 24.81 18.49 -21.92
C ALA A 278 23.77 19.12 -20.99
N PRO A 279 23.23 20.32 -21.29
CA PRO A 279 22.03 20.78 -20.60
C PRO A 279 20.96 19.70 -20.79
N LEU A 280 20.52 19.14 -19.66
CA LEU A 280 19.77 17.90 -19.60
C LEU A 280 18.57 17.92 -20.56
N PRO A 281 18.29 16.81 -21.30
CA PRO A 281 16.93 16.53 -21.68
C PRO A 281 16.10 16.43 -20.39
N THR A 282 14.85 16.82 -20.48
CA THR A 282 13.87 16.91 -19.40
C THR A 282 13.65 15.59 -18.64
N ASP A 283 14.62 15.18 -17.83
CA ASP A 283 14.48 14.09 -16.88
C ASP A 283 13.67 14.63 -15.70
N GLU A 284 12.49 14.05 -15.48
CA GLU A 284 11.42 14.52 -14.58
C GLU A 284 11.88 14.85 -13.15
N TYR A 285 13.01 14.29 -12.70
CA TYR A 285 13.58 14.53 -11.37
C TYR A 285 14.10 15.95 -11.14
N CYS A 286 14.48 16.70 -12.18
CA CYS A 286 14.97 18.08 -12.02
C CYS A 286 13.89 19.15 -12.17
N VAL A 287 12.72 18.81 -12.73
CA VAL A 287 11.64 19.79 -12.99
C VAL A 287 11.02 20.32 -11.70
N GLU A 288 11.06 19.52 -10.63
CA GLU A 288 10.56 19.89 -9.29
C GLU A 288 11.65 20.33 -8.30
N CYS A 289 12.90 20.50 -8.75
CA CYS A 289 13.98 20.99 -7.89
C CYS A 289 13.77 22.47 -7.53
N GLU A 290 13.67 22.81 -6.25
CA GLU A 290 13.48 24.20 -5.77
C GLU A 290 14.65 25.14 -6.10
N TYR A 291 15.87 24.61 -6.28
CA TYR A 291 17.06 25.42 -6.52
C TYR A 291 17.18 25.93 -7.97
N ARG A 292 16.70 25.14 -8.95
CA ARG A 292 16.79 25.42 -10.40
C ARG A 292 18.12 26.02 -10.89
N ASP A 293 19.25 25.72 -10.25
CA ASP A 293 20.56 26.27 -10.61
C ASP A 293 21.35 25.24 -11.46
N PRO A 294 21.57 25.53 -12.76
CA PRO A 294 22.32 24.64 -13.65
C PRO A 294 23.75 24.35 -13.17
N LYS A 295 24.34 25.20 -12.32
CA LYS A 295 25.68 25.00 -11.78
C LYS A 295 25.74 23.93 -10.70
N VAL A 296 24.61 23.57 -10.10
CA VAL A 296 24.51 22.59 -9.00
C VAL A 296 24.10 21.21 -9.51
N CYS A 297 23.36 21.14 -10.62
CA CYS A 297 22.86 19.89 -11.19
C CYS A 297 23.95 18.82 -11.45
N PRO A 298 25.13 19.15 -12.02
CA PRO A 298 26.21 18.18 -12.18
C PRO A 298 26.67 17.53 -10.88
N TYR A 299 26.78 18.33 -9.80
CA TYR A 299 27.22 17.85 -8.49
C TYR A 299 26.14 17.01 -7.78
N CYS A 300 24.86 17.37 -7.90
CA CYS A 300 23.76 16.54 -7.40
C CYS A 300 23.78 15.14 -8.06
N LYS A 301 23.97 15.09 -9.39
CA LYS A 301 24.01 13.83 -10.13
C LYS A 301 25.22 12.98 -9.74
N ALA A 302 26.39 13.60 -9.59
CA ALA A 302 27.59 12.92 -9.12
C ALA A 302 27.44 12.37 -7.69
N TYR A 303 26.81 13.14 -6.79
CA TYR A 303 26.49 12.66 -5.44
C TYR A 303 25.57 11.44 -5.49
N TRP A 304 24.49 11.50 -6.27
CA TRP A 304 23.57 10.38 -6.43
C TRP A 304 24.26 9.14 -6.99
N ILE A 305 25.12 9.28 -8.01
CA ILE A 305 25.89 8.16 -8.56
C ILE A 305 26.81 7.53 -7.50
N ASN A 306 27.51 8.36 -6.70
CA ASN A 306 28.39 7.86 -5.65
C ASN A 306 27.64 7.12 -4.52
N GLU A 307 26.42 7.56 -4.18
CA GLU A 307 25.57 6.91 -3.16
C GLU A 307 24.86 5.64 -3.68
N ASN A 308 24.73 5.47 -5.00
CA ASN A 308 24.07 4.33 -5.62
C ASN A 308 25.09 3.33 -6.16
N SER A 309 25.51 2.38 -5.30
CA SER A 309 26.53 1.37 -5.62
C SER A 309 26.20 0.41 -6.78
N SER A 310 24.95 0.43 -7.28
CA SER A 310 24.53 -0.31 -8.47
C SER A 310 24.82 0.39 -9.80
N VAL A 311 25.28 1.65 -9.76
CA VAL A 311 25.56 2.47 -10.94
C VAL A 311 27.07 2.63 -11.12
N GLU A 312 27.62 2.07 -12.18
CA GLU A 312 29.04 2.20 -12.51
C GLU A 312 29.28 3.47 -13.33
N PHE A 313 30.19 4.33 -12.85
CA PHE A 313 30.63 5.50 -13.60
C PHE A 313 31.85 5.17 -14.47
N HIS A 314 31.75 5.51 -15.75
CA HIS A 314 32.86 5.44 -16.71
C HIS A 314 33.17 6.85 -17.25
N CYS A 315 34.44 7.26 -17.17
CA CYS A 315 34.87 8.54 -17.74
C CYS A 315 34.76 8.53 -19.27
N SER A 316 34.75 9.70 -19.89
CA SER A 316 34.57 9.85 -21.34
C SER A 316 35.57 9.05 -22.20
N LYS A 317 36.76 8.76 -21.67
CA LYS A 317 37.77 7.91 -22.33
C LYS A 317 37.52 6.41 -22.21
N CYS A 318 36.76 5.98 -21.20
CA CYS A 318 36.44 4.57 -20.96
C CYS A 318 35.00 4.21 -21.36
N ALA A 319 34.15 5.22 -21.59
CA ALA A 319 32.78 5.08 -22.06
C ALA A 319 32.66 5.04 -23.60
N ALA A 320 33.74 5.39 -24.32
CA ALA A 320 33.87 5.28 -25.77
C ALA A 320 34.43 3.89 -26.16
#